data_AF-A0A2E9JFU8-F1
#
_entry.id   AF-A0A2E9JFU8-F1
#
_cell.length_a   1.000
_cell.length_b   1.000
_cell.length_c   1.000
_cell.angle_alpha   90.00
_cell.angle_beta   90.00
_cell.angle_gamma   90.00
#
_symmetry.space_group_name_H-M   'P 1'
#
loop_
_entity.id
_entity.type
_entity.pdbx_description
1 polymer ?
#
loop_
_entity_poly.entity_id
_entity_poly.type
_entity_poly.pdbx_seq_one_letter_code
_entity_poly.pdbx_strand_id
1 'polypeptide(L)'
;MRRTIPGLAFFLVCVLYSSTAVTQIIEWEVGLTSNRALIRARGVSAAVQAAPTILYLAGLTGNTGFSDELESILENYARTEERSRPVKLIIIPVANPDGEELIFPPLGRAYAENPVSHALWRWIGTHAPDLVIVAGQDAGGFVDALQGEAVASFGSIPVQVFSTRTTGLNFLLALQQAEASEASLELARRLVRTPAELADQLAQSYGYNFSTPAYVPGMSLIGRMRLGQMQEIEIQLQPYLTGSAIEVYNASVMAGQLVFAEFAERTGNAAARQLTINAAELAFDEQGNPRAAMPMHAEMSDSFFMVTPLLVKAGKLTAESKYFDMAARHVNYMREMLVQENGLYRHSPEADVAWSRGNGFPALGMALSLSDFPETHPAYGALMSIFIHHLESLLPYQDVDGMWHEVIDYPGSFAEITSTAMIGIAIKRGLDRNWLPAATYQPVLDKIWRAVSIRTSLGGEFINACTSTGKMLSLDAYLDRPAILGRDDRAGGVVMLFANEMAGNR
;
A
#
# COMPACT_ATOMS: atom_id res chain seq x y z
N MET A 1 69.01 4.88 8.19
CA MET A 1 68.28 3.78 8.85
C MET A 1 66.87 3.73 8.28
N ARG A 2 66.69 3.07 7.12
CA ARG A 2 65.39 2.83 6.48
C ARG A 2 65.03 1.38 6.77
N ARG A 3 63.92 1.13 7.45
CA ARG A 3 63.35 -0.21 7.66
C ARG A 3 62.28 -0.45 6.61
N THR A 4 62.55 -1.41 5.74
CA THR A 4 61.61 -2.08 4.83
C THR A 4 60.68 -3.00 5.64
N ILE A 5 59.37 -2.95 5.37
CA ILE A 5 58.38 -3.93 5.83
C ILE A 5 58.00 -4.80 4.61
N PRO A 6 57.93 -6.15 4.74
CA PRO A 6 57.67 -7.05 3.62
C PRO A 6 56.16 -7.28 3.38
N GLY A 7 55.85 -7.69 2.16
CA GLY A 7 54.51 -7.76 1.59
C GLY A 7 53.57 -8.81 2.19
N LEU A 8 52.28 -8.53 2.04
CA LEU A 8 51.18 -9.44 2.31
C LEU A 8 50.59 -9.88 0.96
N ALA A 9 50.80 -11.14 0.60
CA ALA A 9 50.20 -11.76 -0.56
C ALA A 9 48.71 -12.04 -0.29
N PHE A 10 47.83 -11.46 -1.10
CA PHE A 10 46.41 -11.78 -1.12
C PHE A 10 46.21 -13.13 -1.82
N PHE A 11 45.85 -14.17 -1.07
CA PHE A 11 45.36 -15.42 -1.64
C PHE A 11 43.92 -15.21 -2.11
N LEU A 12 43.72 -15.18 -3.42
CA LEU A 12 42.40 -15.20 -4.05
C LEU A 12 41.86 -16.63 -3.98
N VAL A 13 40.97 -16.92 -3.02
CA VAL A 13 40.21 -18.18 -2.98
C VAL A 13 39.02 -18.01 -3.93
N CYS A 14 39.15 -18.51 -5.15
CA CYS A 14 38.02 -18.70 -6.06
C CYS A 14 37.11 -19.80 -5.51
N VAL A 15 36.08 -19.42 -4.74
CA VAL A 15 34.95 -20.30 -4.44
C VAL A 15 34.11 -20.40 -5.70
N LEU A 16 34.25 -21.53 -6.42
CA LEU A 16 33.32 -21.93 -7.46
C LEU A 16 31.98 -22.25 -6.79
N TYR A 17 31.02 -21.32 -6.88
CA TYR A 17 29.63 -21.60 -6.53
C TYR A 17 29.05 -22.58 -7.56
N SER A 18 28.97 -23.86 -7.21
CA SER A 18 28.05 -24.78 -7.83
C SER A 18 26.63 -24.44 -7.33
N SER A 19 25.93 -23.56 -8.04
CA SER A 19 24.52 -23.26 -7.73
C SER A 19 23.63 -24.39 -8.22
N THR A 20 23.37 -25.39 -7.39
CA THR A 20 22.09 -26.09 -7.49
C THR A 20 21.05 -25.08 -7.02
N ALA A 21 20.47 -24.32 -7.96
CA ALA A 21 19.39 -23.40 -7.66
C ALA A 21 18.21 -24.23 -7.11
N VAL A 22 18.04 -24.20 -5.78
CA VAL A 22 16.82 -24.71 -5.15
C VAL A 22 15.69 -23.87 -5.74
N THR A 23 14.75 -24.51 -6.43
CA THR A 23 13.58 -23.81 -6.95
C THR A 23 12.83 -23.21 -5.77
N GLN A 24 12.67 -21.89 -5.78
CA GLN A 24 11.92 -21.20 -4.74
C GLN A 24 10.42 -21.31 -5.05
N ILE A 25 9.72 -22.11 -4.25
CA ILE A 25 8.27 -22.05 -4.19
C ILE A 25 7.90 -20.74 -3.48
N ILE A 26 7.02 -19.98 -4.12
CA ILE A 26 6.46 -18.73 -3.62
C ILE A 26 5.18 -19.07 -2.87
N GLU A 27 4.95 -18.45 -1.72
CA GLU A 27 3.73 -18.63 -0.94
C GLU A 27 3.03 -17.30 -0.73
N TRP A 28 1.70 -17.30 -0.85
CA TRP A 28 0.86 -16.13 -0.63
C TRP A 28 -0.20 -16.42 0.42
N GLU A 29 -0.55 -15.37 1.15
CA GLU A 29 -1.68 -15.32 2.06
C GLU A 29 -2.87 -14.72 1.32
N VAL A 30 -3.78 -15.57 0.86
CA VAL A 30 -4.91 -15.17 0.00
C VAL A 30 -5.95 -14.40 0.79
N GLY A 31 -6.20 -14.81 2.03
CA GLY A 31 -7.13 -14.18 2.94
C GLY A 31 -7.54 -15.09 4.09
N LEU A 32 -8.56 -14.68 4.84
CA LEU A 32 -9.05 -15.38 6.02
C LEU A 32 -10.51 -15.82 5.84
N THR A 33 -10.87 -16.91 6.50
CA THR A 33 -12.27 -17.26 6.78
C THR A 33 -12.83 -16.39 7.92
N SER A 34 -14.13 -16.54 8.20
CA SER A 34 -14.83 -15.96 9.34
C SER A 34 -14.24 -16.42 10.68
N ASN A 35 -13.74 -17.66 10.77
CA ASN A 35 -13.03 -18.15 11.96
C ASN A 35 -11.51 -17.90 11.91
N ARG A 36 -11.05 -17.03 10.99
CA ARG A 36 -9.65 -16.65 10.81
C ARG A 36 -8.73 -17.81 10.39
N ALA A 37 -9.27 -18.84 9.75
CA ALA A 37 -8.45 -19.84 9.09
C ALA A 37 -7.80 -19.24 7.84
N LEU A 38 -6.49 -19.42 7.69
CA LEU A 38 -5.71 -18.83 6.60
C LEU A 38 -5.86 -19.62 5.30
N ILE A 39 -6.25 -18.94 4.23
CA ILE A 39 -6.25 -19.44 2.85
C ILE A 39 -4.87 -19.15 2.25
N ARG A 40 -4.21 -20.18 1.72
CA ARG A 40 -2.86 -20.07 1.15
C ARG A 40 -2.87 -20.38 -0.34
N ALA A 41 -2.04 -19.66 -1.09
CA ALA A 41 -1.64 -20.04 -2.43
C ALA A 41 -0.15 -20.37 -2.44
N ARG A 42 0.26 -21.26 -3.34
CA ARG A 42 1.67 -21.62 -3.56
C ARG A 42 1.96 -21.67 -5.04
N GLY A 43 3.17 -21.36 -5.47
CA GLY A 43 3.47 -21.29 -6.90
C GLY A 43 4.93 -21.18 -7.26
N VAL A 44 5.19 -21.21 -8.56
CA VAL A 44 6.52 -21.04 -9.13
C VAL A 44 6.49 -20.09 -10.33
N SER A 45 7.58 -19.35 -10.50
CA SER A 45 7.82 -18.49 -11.66
C SER A 45 8.05 -19.30 -12.95
N ALA A 46 7.93 -18.60 -14.08
CA ALA A 46 8.22 -19.10 -15.42
C ALA A 46 9.58 -18.59 -15.92
N ALA A 47 10.03 -19.11 -17.06
CA ALA A 47 11.25 -18.67 -17.73
C ALA A 47 11.23 -17.19 -18.13
N VAL A 48 10.05 -16.63 -18.40
CA VAL A 48 9.86 -15.25 -18.84
C VAL A 48 8.70 -14.59 -18.09
N GLN A 49 8.82 -13.29 -17.82
CA GLN A 49 7.81 -12.54 -17.07
C GLN A 49 6.45 -12.48 -17.79
N ALA A 50 6.44 -12.50 -19.13
CA ALA A 50 5.24 -12.47 -19.95
C ALA A 50 4.57 -13.84 -20.13
N ALA A 51 5.10 -14.90 -19.50
CA ALA A 51 4.51 -16.23 -19.57
C ALA A 51 3.09 -16.26 -18.98
N PRO A 52 2.20 -17.10 -19.56
CA PRO A 52 0.85 -17.28 -19.03
C PRO A 52 0.86 -17.73 -17.57
N THR A 53 -0.13 -17.30 -16.80
CA THR A 53 -0.35 -17.71 -15.41
C THR A 53 -1.50 -18.70 -15.35
N ILE A 54 -1.22 -19.90 -14.82
CA ILE A 54 -2.20 -20.98 -14.66
C ILE A 54 -2.46 -21.16 -13.17
N LEU A 55 -3.73 -21.05 -12.77
CA LEU A 55 -4.16 -21.25 -11.38
C LEU A 55 -4.92 -22.57 -11.26
N TYR A 56 -4.45 -23.48 -10.42
CA TYR A 56 -5.25 -24.61 -9.95
C TYR A 56 -5.91 -24.26 -8.63
N LEU A 57 -7.19 -24.56 -8.48
CA LEU A 57 -7.93 -24.25 -7.27
C LEU A 57 -8.79 -25.44 -6.86
N ALA A 58 -8.74 -25.80 -5.59
CA ALA A 58 -9.58 -26.85 -5.01
C ALA A 58 -10.23 -26.40 -3.69
N GLY A 59 -11.16 -27.21 -3.20
CA GLY A 59 -11.72 -27.05 -1.85
C GLY A 59 -12.66 -25.86 -1.70
N LEU A 60 -13.40 -25.47 -2.75
CA LEU A 60 -14.47 -24.45 -2.66
C LEU A 60 -15.58 -24.83 -1.66
N THR A 61 -15.86 -26.13 -1.51
CA THR A 61 -16.81 -26.66 -0.52
C THR A 61 -16.19 -27.00 0.84
N GLY A 62 -14.91 -26.66 1.05
CA GLY A 62 -14.10 -27.09 2.19
C GLY A 62 -13.60 -28.54 2.14
N ASN A 63 -13.92 -29.27 1.06
CA ASN A 63 -13.38 -30.60 0.84
C ASN A 63 -11.89 -30.54 0.44
N THR A 64 -11.03 -31.23 1.18
CA THR A 64 -9.57 -31.26 0.97
C THR A 64 -9.08 -32.40 0.06
N GLY A 65 -9.98 -33.20 -0.52
CA GLY A 65 -9.64 -34.43 -1.27
C GLY A 65 -8.74 -34.26 -2.49
N PHE A 66 -8.60 -33.03 -3.02
CA PHE A 66 -7.68 -32.71 -4.11
C PHE A 66 -6.42 -31.96 -3.66
N SER A 67 -6.29 -31.63 -2.37
CA SER A 67 -5.17 -30.85 -1.82
C SER A 67 -3.82 -31.49 -2.14
N ASP A 68 -3.64 -32.77 -1.79
CA ASP A 68 -2.39 -33.51 -2.02
C ASP A 68 -2.06 -33.65 -3.52
N GLU A 69 -3.09 -33.74 -4.36
CA GLU A 69 -2.90 -33.85 -5.81
C GLU A 69 -2.39 -32.52 -6.41
N LEU A 70 -2.97 -31.39 -5.99
CA LEU A 70 -2.51 -30.06 -6.40
C LEU A 70 -1.07 -29.78 -5.91
N GLU A 71 -0.76 -30.15 -4.67
CA GLU A 71 0.60 -30.04 -4.13
C GLU A 71 1.59 -30.88 -4.93
N SER A 72 1.23 -32.12 -5.27
CA SER A 72 2.04 -32.99 -6.12
C SER A 72 2.26 -32.40 -7.53
N ILE A 73 1.26 -31.76 -8.13
CA ILE A 73 1.40 -31.06 -9.42
C ILE A 73 2.44 -29.93 -9.29
N LEU A 74 2.31 -29.09 -8.26
CA LEU A 74 3.24 -27.99 -8.02
C LEU A 74 4.67 -28.50 -7.79
N GLU A 75 4.85 -29.48 -6.90
CA GLU A 75 6.16 -30.04 -6.57
C GLU A 75 6.83 -30.70 -7.78
N ASN A 76 6.07 -31.45 -8.57
CA ASN A 76 6.59 -32.07 -9.78
C ASN A 76 6.96 -31.03 -10.84
N TYR A 77 6.15 -29.97 -11.01
CA TYR A 77 6.45 -28.88 -11.93
C TYR A 77 7.67 -28.07 -11.48
N ALA A 78 7.80 -27.80 -10.18
CA ALA A 78 8.91 -27.09 -9.56
C ALA A 78 10.28 -27.78 -9.78
N ARG A 79 10.30 -29.10 -10.02
CA ARG A 79 11.54 -29.83 -10.37
C ARG A 79 12.05 -29.50 -11.78
N THR A 80 11.20 -28.98 -12.65
CA THR A 80 11.61 -28.49 -13.98
C THR A 80 12.45 -27.22 -13.80
N GLU A 81 13.59 -27.11 -14.46
CA GLU A 81 14.42 -25.90 -14.42
C GLU A 81 13.61 -24.66 -14.84
N GLU A 82 13.76 -23.54 -14.12
CA GLU A 82 12.98 -22.32 -14.36
C GLU A 82 13.02 -21.84 -15.81
N ARG A 83 14.22 -21.90 -16.44
CA ARG A 83 14.42 -21.57 -17.87
C ARG A 83 13.60 -22.41 -18.85
N SER A 84 13.05 -23.53 -18.39
CA SER A 84 12.24 -24.46 -19.17
C SER A 84 10.76 -24.46 -18.76
N ARG A 85 10.35 -23.58 -17.84
CA ARG A 85 8.94 -23.42 -17.44
C ARG A 85 8.23 -22.45 -18.38
N PRO A 86 7.30 -22.91 -19.23
CA PRO A 86 6.60 -22.03 -20.15
C PRO A 86 5.48 -21.22 -19.51
N VAL A 87 5.05 -21.56 -18.29
CA VAL A 87 3.95 -20.91 -17.57
C VAL A 87 4.34 -20.64 -16.12
N LYS A 88 3.70 -19.65 -15.52
CA LYS A 88 3.68 -19.47 -14.06
C LYS A 88 2.59 -20.38 -13.54
N LEU A 89 2.92 -21.20 -12.55
CA LEU A 89 1.95 -22.10 -11.93
C LEU A 89 1.65 -21.61 -10.52
N ILE A 90 0.37 -21.46 -10.21
CA ILE A 90 -0.12 -21.19 -8.87
C ILE A 90 -1.16 -22.24 -8.51
N ILE A 91 -1.18 -22.66 -7.25
CA ILE A 91 -2.20 -23.53 -6.68
C ILE A 91 -2.83 -22.87 -5.46
N ILE A 92 -4.13 -23.08 -5.26
CA ILE A 92 -4.84 -22.88 -3.99
C ILE A 92 -5.42 -24.25 -3.62
N PRO A 93 -4.73 -25.03 -2.76
CA PRO A 93 -5.11 -26.42 -2.49
C PRO A 93 -6.39 -26.54 -1.65
N VAL A 94 -6.66 -25.54 -0.80
CA VAL A 94 -7.88 -25.46 0.02
C VAL A 94 -8.37 -24.00 0.03
N ALA A 95 -9.30 -23.68 -0.86
CA ALA A 95 -9.81 -22.33 -1.04
C ALA A 95 -10.77 -21.88 0.08
N ASN A 96 -11.45 -22.82 0.74
CA ASN A 96 -12.45 -22.54 1.77
C ASN A 96 -12.29 -23.49 2.97
N PRO A 97 -11.24 -23.33 3.79
CA PRO A 97 -10.86 -24.34 4.80
C PRO A 97 -11.93 -24.60 5.88
N ASP A 98 -12.81 -23.64 6.13
CA ASP A 98 -13.93 -23.79 7.08
C ASP A 98 -15.25 -24.22 6.43
N GLY A 99 -15.28 -24.43 5.10
CA GLY A 99 -16.47 -24.87 4.39
C GLY A 99 -17.64 -23.87 4.45
N GLU A 100 -17.34 -22.58 4.43
CA GLU A 100 -18.35 -21.51 4.44
C GLU A 100 -19.25 -21.56 3.21
N GLU A 101 -20.47 -21.03 3.34
CA GLU A 101 -21.30 -20.77 2.17
C GLU A 101 -20.66 -19.67 1.32
N LEU A 102 -20.40 -19.98 0.05
CA LEU A 102 -19.76 -19.07 -0.90
C LEU A 102 -20.79 -18.42 -1.82
N ILE A 103 -20.46 -17.21 -2.30
CA ILE A 103 -21.25 -16.49 -3.29
C ILE A 103 -20.33 -15.68 -4.20
N PHE A 104 -20.49 -15.84 -5.52
CA PHE A 104 -19.72 -15.12 -6.53
C PHE A 104 -20.65 -14.52 -7.60
N PRO A 105 -20.42 -13.25 -8.01
CA PRO A 105 -19.54 -12.27 -7.38
C PRO A 105 -19.88 -12.02 -5.90
N PRO A 106 -18.90 -11.68 -5.05
CA PRO A 106 -19.12 -11.58 -3.62
C PRO A 106 -20.02 -10.39 -3.25
N LEU A 107 -20.95 -10.61 -2.32
CA LEU A 107 -21.87 -9.58 -1.81
C LEU A 107 -21.52 -9.16 -0.37
N GLY A 108 -22.11 -8.05 0.07
CA GLY A 108 -21.97 -7.56 1.45
C GLY A 108 -20.68 -6.78 1.71
N ARG A 109 -20.45 -6.45 2.99
CA ARG A 109 -19.25 -5.73 3.41
C ARG A 109 -18.03 -6.66 3.39
N ALA A 110 -17.10 -6.38 2.47
CA ALA A 110 -15.89 -7.19 2.29
C ALA A 110 -15.16 -7.48 3.62
N TYR A 111 -14.77 -8.75 3.79
CA TYR A 111 -14.04 -9.31 4.95
C TYR A 111 -14.82 -9.41 6.27
N ALA A 112 -15.96 -8.73 6.39
CA ALA A 112 -16.93 -8.95 7.48
C ALA A 112 -18.07 -9.90 7.07
N GLU A 113 -18.46 -9.86 5.80
CA GLU A 113 -19.50 -10.70 5.19
C GLU A 113 -18.88 -11.42 3.99
N ASN A 114 -19.13 -12.73 3.87
CA ASN A 114 -18.57 -13.59 2.82
C ASN A 114 -17.05 -13.46 2.65
N PRO A 115 -16.25 -13.51 3.74
CA PRO A 115 -14.82 -13.16 3.70
C PRO A 115 -14.02 -14.02 2.73
N VAL A 116 -14.30 -15.33 2.65
CA VAL A 116 -13.66 -16.24 1.69
C VAL A 116 -13.94 -15.83 0.25
N SER A 117 -15.20 -15.49 -0.06
CA SER A 117 -15.59 -15.08 -1.41
C SER A 117 -14.92 -13.75 -1.81
N HIS A 118 -14.87 -12.77 -0.91
CA HIS A 118 -14.15 -11.50 -1.16
C HIS A 118 -12.64 -11.71 -1.30
N ALA A 119 -12.03 -12.54 -0.46
CA ALA A 119 -10.60 -12.85 -0.52
C ALA A 119 -10.23 -13.47 -1.87
N LEU A 120 -10.90 -14.56 -2.26
CA LEU A 120 -10.66 -15.25 -3.52
C LEU A 120 -10.89 -14.34 -4.72
N TRP A 121 -12.03 -13.65 -4.78
CA TRP A 121 -12.38 -12.80 -5.93
C TRP A 121 -11.34 -11.70 -6.18
N ARG A 122 -10.90 -11.02 -5.12
CA ARG A 122 -9.94 -9.90 -5.22
C ARG A 122 -8.51 -10.39 -5.45
N TRP A 123 -8.11 -11.47 -4.80
CA TRP A 123 -6.78 -12.06 -4.97
C TRP A 123 -6.61 -12.63 -6.39
N ILE A 124 -7.59 -13.40 -6.88
CA ILE A 124 -7.58 -13.96 -8.24
C ILE A 124 -7.57 -12.83 -9.27
N GLY A 125 -8.40 -11.79 -9.10
CA GLY A 125 -8.40 -10.63 -9.99
C GLY A 125 -7.04 -9.95 -10.07
N THR A 126 -6.37 -9.72 -8.94
CA THR A 126 -5.03 -9.07 -8.92
C THR A 126 -3.91 -9.94 -9.47
N HIS A 127 -4.06 -11.27 -9.47
CA HIS A 127 -3.13 -12.21 -10.11
C HIS A 127 -3.46 -12.48 -11.57
N ALA A 128 -4.71 -12.20 -11.98
CA ALA A 128 -5.24 -12.26 -13.33
C ALA A 128 -4.75 -13.47 -14.16
N PRO A 129 -5.02 -14.71 -13.71
CA PRO A 129 -4.60 -15.90 -14.46
C PRO A 129 -5.21 -15.95 -15.85
N ASP A 130 -4.49 -16.58 -16.78
CA ASP A 130 -4.93 -16.83 -18.14
C ASP A 130 -5.89 -18.03 -18.21
N LEU A 131 -5.77 -18.94 -17.23
CA LEU A 131 -6.65 -20.09 -17.07
C LEU A 131 -6.75 -20.47 -15.60
N VAL A 132 -7.98 -20.73 -15.14
CA VAL A 132 -8.25 -21.36 -13.83
C VAL A 132 -8.70 -22.80 -14.05
N ILE A 133 -8.13 -23.72 -13.30
CA ILE A 133 -8.50 -25.14 -13.30
C ILE A 133 -9.11 -25.47 -11.93
N VAL A 134 -10.40 -25.76 -11.90
CA VAL A 134 -11.14 -26.02 -10.66
C VAL A 134 -11.25 -27.53 -10.43
N ALA A 135 -10.76 -27.98 -9.27
CA ALA A 135 -10.84 -29.36 -8.82
C ALA A 135 -11.88 -29.54 -7.71
N GLY A 136 -12.68 -30.61 -7.84
CA GLY A 136 -13.80 -30.87 -6.95
C GLY A 136 -15.10 -30.19 -7.39
N GLN A 137 -16.02 -30.07 -6.44
CA GLN A 137 -17.33 -29.49 -6.69
C GLN A 137 -17.25 -27.96 -6.71
N ASP A 138 -17.88 -27.34 -7.72
CA ASP A 138 -18.09 -25.90 -7.75
C ASP A 138 -19.01 -25.45 -6.61
N ALA A 139 -18.81 -24.23 -6.10
CA ALA A 139 -19.60 -23.66 -5.02
C ALA A 139 -19.82 -22.15 -5.22
N GLY A 140 -21.01 -21.68 -4.86
CA GLY A 140 -21.34 -20.25 -4.89
C GLY A 140 -21.40 -19.61 -6.28
N GLY A 141 -21.46 -20.41 -7.36
CA GLY A 141 -21.43 -19.90 -8.74
C GLY A 141 -20.05 -19.40 -9.18
N PHE A 142 -18.97 -19.89 -8.56
CA PHE A 142 -17.60 -19.43 -8.81
C PHE A 142 -17.17 -19.56 -10.28
N VAL A 143 -17.44 -20.71 -10.91
CA VAL A 143 -17.08 -20.96 -12.32
C VAL A 143 -17.80 -19.99 -13.24
N ASP A 144 -19.13 -19.90 -13.14
CA ASP A 144 -19.94 -19.02 -13.98
C ASP A 144 -19.57 -17.55 -13.78
N ALA A 145 -19.31 -17.13 -12.55
CA ALA A 145 -18.91 -15.76 -12.23
C ALA A 145 -17.54 -15.40 -12.83
N LEU A 146 -16.52 -16.27 -12.75
CA LEU A 146 -15.22 -15.98 -13.36
C LEU A 146 -15.30 -15.89 -14.88
N GLN A 147 -16.13 -16.70 -15.53
CA GLN A 147 -16.26 -16.70 -16.98
C GLN A 147 -17.17 -15.59 -17.51
N GLY A 148 -18.15 -15.15 -16.72
CA GLY A 148 -19.18 -14.20 -17.15
C GLY A 148 -19.00 -12.77 -16.65
N GLU A 149 -18.24 -12.54 -15.59
CA GLU A 149 -18.13 -11.24 -14.92
C GLU A 149 -16.69 -10.71 -14.86
N ALA A 150 -16.53 -9.41 -14.63
CA ALA A 150 -15.21 -8.79 -14.47
C ALA A 150 -14.65 -9.04 -13.05
N VAL A 151 -13.78 -10.05 -12.91
CA VAL A 151 -13.19 -10.41 -11.60
C VAL A 151 -12.39 -9.26 -11.00
N ALA A 152 -12.87 -8.72 -9.87
CA ALA A 152 -12.32 -7.52 -9.22
C ALA A 152 -11.98 -6.38 -10.20
N SER A 153 -12.86 -6.14 -11.19
CA SER A 153 -12.69 -5.14 -12.25
C SER A 153 -11.53 -5.40 -13.23
N PHE A 154 -11.03 -6.64 -13.35
CA PHE A 154 -10.00 -6.99 -14.35
C PHE A 154 -10.60 -7.52 -15.67
N GLY A 155 -11.66 -8.33 -15.61
CA GLY A 155 -12.26 -8.96 -16.79
C GLY A 155 -12.60 -10.42 -16.51
N SER A 156 -13.14 -11.13 -17.49
CA SER A 156 -13.41 -12.56 -17.36
C SER A 156 -12.12 -13.40 -17.42
N ILE A 157 -12.18 -14.59 -16.83
CA ILE A 157 -11.11 -15.59 -16.86
C ILE A 157 -11.68 -16.94 -17.32
N PRO A 158 -11.08 -17.58 -18.34
CA PRO A 158 -11.45 -18.94 -18.73
C PRO A 158 -11.27 -19.94 -17.58
N VAL A 159 -12.24 -20.84 -17.43
CA VAL A 159 -12.22 -21.90 -16.42
C VAL A 159 -12.31 -23.27 -17.09
N GLN A 160 -11.53 -24.23 -16.60
CA GLN A 160 -11.62 -25.65 -16.95
C GLN A 160 -11.85 -26.51 -15.70
N VAL A 161 -12.59 -27.60 -15.86
CA VAL A 161 -12.76 -28.60 -14.80
C VAL A 161 -11.55 -29.52 -14.77
N PHE A 162 -11.02 -29.75 -13.58
CA PHE A 162 -9.92 -30.66 -13.34
C PHE A 162 -10.22 -32.07 -13.85
N SER A 163 -9.25 -32.69 -14.52
CA SER A 163 -9.33 -34.07 -14.98
C SER A 163 -7.94 -34.69 -15.06
N THR A 164 -7.85 -36.01 -15.26
CA THR A 164 -6.56 -36.69 -15.46
C THR A 164 -5.72 -36.15 -16.63
N ARG A 165 -6.33 -35.43 -17.57
CA ARG A 165 -5.61 -34.75 -18.67
C ARG A 165 -4.93 -33.46 -18.22
N THR A 166 -5.44 -32.82 -17.17
CA THR A 166 -4.92 -31.54 -16.65
C THR A 166 -3.87 -31.74 -15.55
N THR A 167 -3.47 -32.97 -15.22
CA THR A 167 -2.49 -33.26 -14.15
C THR A 167 -1.08 -33.53 -14.66
N GLY A 168 -0.92 -33.85 -15.94
CA GLY A 168 0.37 -34.22 -16.50
C GLY A 168 1.28 -33.03 -16.71
N LEU A 169 2.58 -33.19 -16.43
CA LEU A 169 3.61 -32.20 -16.76
C LEU A 169 3.51 -31.73 -18.22
N ASN A 170 3.23 -32.65 -19.15
CA ASN A 170 3.05 -32.34 -20.57
C ASN A 170 1.91 -31.35 -20.85
N PHE A 171 0.86 -31.36 -20.03
CA PHE A 171 -0.24 -30.39 -20.16
C PHE A 171 0.26 -28.97 -19.87
N LEU A 172 0.91 -28.78 -18.72
CA LEU A 172 1.51 -27.49 -18.35
C LEU A 172 2.56 -27.03 -19.36
N LEU A 173 3.36 -27.95 -19.89
CA LEU A 173 4.35 -27.64 -20.92
C LEU A 173 3.71 -27.21 -22.25
N ALA A 174 2.51 -27.71 -22.58
CA ALA A 174 1.78 -27.35 -23.79
C ALA A 174 1.07 -25.99 -23.70
N LEU A 175 0.89 -25.43 -22.50
CA LEU A 175 0.19 -24.16 -22.26
C LEU A 175 1.04 -22.91 -22.55
N GLN A 176 2.20 -23.05 -23.18
CA GLN A 176 3.03 -21.90 -23.58
C GLN A 176 2.27 -20.90 -24.46
N GLN A 177 1.30 -21.37 -25.24
CA GLN A 177 0.46 -20.56 -26.14
C GLN A 177 -0.98 -20.43 -25.64
N ALA A 178 -1.20 -20.53 -24.32
CA ALA A 178 -2.51 -20.23 -23.76
C ALA A 178 -2.93 -18.80 -24.18
N GLU A 179 -4.19 -18.66 -24.58
CA GLU A 179 -4.75 -17.36 -24.92
C GLU A 179 -4.84 -16.50 -23.66
N ALA A 180 -4.52 -15.22 -23.80
CA ALA A 180 -4.56 -14.27 -22.71
C ALA A 180 -6.02 -14.05 -22.25
N SER A 181 -6.29 -14.19 -20.95
CA SER A 181 -7.62 -13.86 -20.41
C SER A 181 -7.88 -12.35 -20.48
N GLU A 182 -9.15 -11.92 -20.47
CA GLU A 182 -9.46 -10.49 -20.40
C GLU A 182 -8.83 -9.84 -19.16
N ALA A 183 -8.84 -10.57 -18.03
CA ALA A 183 -8.20 -10.13 -16.81
C ALA A 183 -6.69 -9.92 -16.98
N SER A 184 -5.98 -10.85 -17.64
CA SER A 184 -4.53 -10.74 -17.87
C SER A 184 -4.18 -9.56 -18.79
N LEU A 185 -5.03 -9.29 -19.79
CA LEU A 185 -4.89 -8.15 -20.69
C LEU A 185 -5.09 -6.83 -19.93
N GLU A 186 -6.05 -6.77 -19.01
CA GLU A 186 -6.23 -5.61 -18.13
C GLU A 186 -5.05 -5.44 -17.17
N LEU A 187 -4.54 -6.52 -16.58
CA LEU A 187 -3.34 -6.49 -15.76
C LEU A 187 -2.15 -5.91 -16.54
N ALA A 188 -1.94 -6.37 -17.78
CA ALA A 188 -0.89 -5.86 -18.66
C ALA A 188 -1.07 -4.37 -18.97
N ARG A 189 -2.31 -3.92 -19.27
CA ARG A 189 -2.63 -2.49 -19.49
C ARG A 189 -2.30 -1.64 -18.26
N ARG A 190 -2.59 -2.14 -17.05
CA ARG A 190 -2.30 -1.42 -15.81
C ARG A 190 -0.81 -1.29 -15.51
N LEU A 191 -0.03 -2.31 -15.85
CA LEU A 191 1.41 -2.41 -15.57
C LEU A 191 2.29 -1.53 -16.47
N VAL A 192 1.87 -1.28 -17.70
CA VAL A 192 2.66 -0.45 -18.64
C VAL A 192 2.53 1.05 -18.40
N ARG A 193 1.60 1.47 -17.52
CA ARG A 193 1.42 2.88 -17.18
C ARG A 193 2.65 3.43 -16.49
N THR A 194 3.08 4.58 -16.96
CA THR A 194 4.06 5.42 -16.27
C THR A 194 3.44 6.07 -15.03
N PRO A 195 4.28 6.50 -14.06
CA PRO A 195 3.81 7.30 -12.93
C PRO A 195 3.03 8.56 -13.32
N ALA A 196 3.47 9.28 -14.35
CA ALA A 196 2.78 10.48 -14.82
C ALA A 196 1.38 10.17 -15.38
N GLU A 197 1.25 9.12 -16.20
CA GLU A 197 -0.04 8.69 -16.73
C GLU A 197 -1.03 8.28 -15.63
N LEU A 198 -0.55 7.58 -14.59
CA LEU A 198 -1.42 7.22 -13.46
C LEU A 198 -1.88 8.46 -12.68
N ALA A 199 -0.99 9.42 -12.45
CA ALA A 199 -1.35 10.67 -11.78
C ALA A 199 -2.39 11.48 -12.59
N ASP A 200 -2.19 11.63 -13.90
CA ASP A 200 -3.13 12.30 -14.80
C ASP A 200 -4.49 11.60 -14.86
N GLN A 201 -4.51 10.27 -14.90
CA GLN A 201 -5.75 9.47 -14.86
C GLN A 201 -6.55 9.73 -13.59
N LEU A 202 -5.88 9.74 -12.43
CA LEU A 202 -6.55 10.00 -11.15
C LEU A 202 -7.04 11.45 -11.05
N ALA A 203 -6.28 12.41 -11.59
CA ALA A 203 -6.67 13.82 -11.62
C ALA A 203 -7.96 14.08 -12.41
N GLN A 204 -8.35 13.19 -13.34
CA GLN A 204 -9.62 13.28 -14.07
C GLN A 204 -10.84 12.93 -13.22
N SER A 205 -10.64 12.19 -12.12
CA SER A 205 -11.74 11.68 -11.27
C SER A 205 -11.78 12.31 -9.88
N TYR A 206 -10.64 12.76 -9.36
CA TYR A 206 -10.50 13.17 -7.95
C TYR A 206 -10.11 14.64 -7.80
N GLY A 207 -10.48 15.25 -6.66
CA GLY A 207 -10.06 16.60 -6.30
C GLY A 207 -10.92 17.74 -6.88
N TYR A 208 -12.19 17.47 -7.20
CA TYR A 208 -13.12 18.47 -7.75
C TYR A 208 -14.03 19.11 -6.69
N ASN A 209 -14.12 18.52 -5.50
CA ASN A 209 -14.90 19.06 -4.38
C ASN A 209 -13.99 19.35 -3.19
N PHE A 210 -13.92 20.62 -2.80
CA PHE A 210 -13.22 21.09 -1.61
C PHE A 210 -14.13 21.99 -0.75
N SER A 211 -15.41 21.65 -0.65
CA SER A 211 -16.38 22.36 0.20
C SER A 211 -16.07 22.27 1.70
N THR A 212 -15.33 21.22 2.08
CA THR A 212 -14.81 21.02 3.42
C THR A 212 -13.29 20.97 3.32
N PRO A 213 -12.54 21.88 3.99
CA PRO A 213 -11.09 21.93 3.91
C PRO A 213 -10.45 20.84 4.79
N ALA A 214 -10.70 19.58 4.42
CA ALA A 214 -10.22 18.38 5.08
C ALA A 214 -9.15 17.68 4.25
N TYR A 215 -8.38 16.79 4.89
CA TYR A 215 -7.23 16.14 4.24
C TYR A 215 -7.63 15.29 3.04
N VAL A 216 -8.77 14.57 3.12
CA VAL A 216 -9.20 13.63 2.06
C VAL A 216 -9.30 14.31 0.69
N PRO A 217 -10.14 15.35 0.50
CA PRO A 217 -10.13 16.08 -0.76
C PRO A 217 -8.84 16.90 -0.94
N GLY A 218 -8.21 17.34 0.16
CA GLY A 218 -6.98 18.14 0.10
C GLY A 218 -5.79 17.42 -0.54
N MET A 219 -5.62 16.12 -0.30
CA MET A 219 -4.54 15.35 -0.93
C MET A 219 -4.70 15.31 -2.44
N SER A 220 -5.95 15.21 -2.91
CA SER A 220 -6.24 15.27 -4.34
C SER A 220 -5.94 16.65 -4.93
N LEU A 221 -6.29 17.73 -4.22
CA LEU A 221 -5.97 19.09 -4.65
C LEU A 221 -4.44 19.31 -4.74
N ILE A 222 -3.67 18.85 -3.74
CA ILE A 222 -2.19 18.92 -3.76
C ILE A 222 -1.65 18.13 -4.95
N GLY A 223 -2.16 16.92 -5.22
CA GLY A 223 -1.75 16.13 -6.37
C GLY A 223 -2.01 16.84 -7.71
N ARG A 224 -3.15 17.52 -7.85
CA ARG A 224 -3.47 18.32 -9.03
C ARG A 224 -2.59 19.57 -9.17
N MET A 225 -2.23 20.23 -8.07
CA MET A 225 -1.26 21.34 -8.10
C MET A 225 0.12 20.86 -8.60
N ARG A 226 0.56 19.67 -8.19
CA ARG A 226 1.82 19.05 -8.66
C ARG A 226 1.82 18.70 -10.14
N LEU A 227 0.64 18.44 -10.71
CA LEU A 227 0.43 18.29 -12.16
C LEU A 227 0.30 19.63 -12.90
N GLY A 228 0.44 20.77 -12.21
CA GLY A 228 0.42 22.10 -12.81
C GLY A 228 -0.97 22.71 -13.00
N GLN A 229 -2.03 22.10 -12.46
CA GLN A 229 -3.42 22.58 -12.58
C GLN A 229 -3.72 23.75 -11.61
N MET A 230 -2.83 24.74 -11.56
CA MET A 230 -2.87 25.81 -10.55
C MET A 230 -4.08 26.74 -10.70
N GLN A 231 -4.52 27.02 -11.92
CA GLN A 231 -5.60 27.98 -12.18
C GLN A 231 -6.95 27.44 -11.70
N GLU A 232 -7.25 26.17 -12.01
CA GLU A 232 -8.47 25.51 -11.58
C GLU A 232 -8.53 25.38 -10.05
N ILE A 233 -7.39 25.09 -9.44
CA ILE A 233 -7.27 24.98 -7.98
C ILE A 233 -7.42 26.34 -7.31
N GLU A 234 -6.83 27.40 -7.86
CA GLU A 234 -7.00 28.75 -7.33
C GLU A 234 -8.48 29.14 -7.28
N ILE A 235 -9.26 28.85 -8.34
CA ILE A 235 -10.71 29.08 -8.38
C ILE A 235 -11.42 28.33 -7.23
N GLN A 236 -11.06 27.08 -6.98
CA GLN A 236 -11.64 26.29 -5.89
C GLN A 236 -11.28 26.84 -4.50
N LEU A 237 -10.08 27.43 -4.36
CA LEU A 237 -9.62 27.99 -3.09
C LEU A 237 -10.15 29.40 -2.82
N GLN A 238 -10.61 30.14 -3.84
CA GLN A 238 -11.09 31.53 -3.72
C GLN A 238 -12.01 31.78 -2.51
N PRO A 239 -13.04 30.95 -2.21
CA PRO A 239 -13.93 31.20 -1.08
C PRO A 239 -13.22 31.29 0.28
N TYR A 240 -12.11 30.58 0.43
CA TYR A 240 -11.27 30.63 1.64
C TYR A 240 -10.28 31.78 1.61
N LEU A 241 -9.68 32.05 0.44
CA LEU A 241 -8.66 33.09 0.28
C LEU A 241 -9.21 34.51 0.45
N THR A 242 -10.51 34.73 0.19
CA THR A 242 -11.13 36.06 0.22
C THR A 242 -11.95 36.37 1.47
N GLY A 243 -11.96 35.51 2.50
CA GLY A 243 -12.55 35.90 3.80
C GLY A 243 -13.37 34.87 4.57
N SER A 244 -13.33 33.58 4.21
CA SER A 244 -13.92 32.55 5.09
C SER A 244 -12.92 32.16 6.17
N ALA A 245 -13.25 32.46 7.44
CA ALA A 245 -12.55 31.85 8.56
C ALA A 245 -12.79 30.34 8.52
N ILE A 246 -11.70 29.56 8.55
CA ILE A 246 -11.79 28.10 8.61
C ILE A 246 -11.78 27.70 10.07
N GLU A 247 -12.89 27.18 10.56
CA GLU A 247 -12.93 26.55 11.87
C GLU A 247 -12.26 25.18 11.80
N VAL A 248 -11.13 25.05 12.50
CA VAL A 248 -10.42 23.78 12.61
C VAL A 248 -10.90 23.08 13.89
N TYR A 249 -11.75 22.06 13.74
CA TYR A 249 -12.39 21.37 14.87
C TYR A 249 -11.99 19.90 15.01
N ASN A 250 -11.22 19.34 14.07
CA ASN A 250 -10.66 18.00 14.16
C ASN A 250 -9.34 17.86 13.37
N ALA A 251 -8.65 16.73 13.54
CA ALA A 251 -7.39 16.44 12.87
C ALA A 251 -7.50 16.40 11.33
N SER A 252 -8.62 15.93 10.78
CA SER A 252 -8.81 15.88 9.33
C SER A 252 -8.86 17.28 8.70
N VAL A 253 -9.54 18.23 9.36
CA VAL A 253 -9.57 19.65 8.94
C VAL A 253 -8.23 20.33 9.18
N MET A 254 -7.52 19.98 10.26
CA MET A 254 -6.15 20.44 10.53
C MET A 254 -5.22 20.12 9.36
N ALA A 255 -5.21 18.86 8.95
CA ALA A 255 -4.38 18.37 7.85
C ALA A 255 -4.81 18.93 6.49
N GLY A 256 -6.10 19.25 6.32
CA GLY A 256 -6.60 19.94 5.13
C GLY A 256 -5.94 21.31 4.89
N GLN A 257 -5.38 21.93 5.94
CA GLN A 257 -4.68 23.21 5.81
C GLN A 257 -3.33 23.10 5.06
N LEU A 258 -2.83 21.88 4.84
CA LEU A 258 -1.68 21.62 3.97
C LEU A 258 -1.93 22.04 2.52
N VAL A 259 -3.19 22.08 2.07
CA VAL A 259 -3.56 22.59 0.74
C VAL A 259 -3.15 24.06 0.61
N PHE A 260 -3.42 24.88 1.63
CA PHE A 260 -3.03 26.28 1.64
C PHE A 260 -1.53 26.45 1.78
N ALA A 261 -0.87 25.57 2.53
CA ALA A 261 0.59 25.59 2.66
C ALA A 261 1.27 25.34 1.30
N GLU A 262 0.83 24.30 0.60
CA GLU A 262 1.31 23.98 -0.75
C GLU A 262 1.04 25.12 -1.74
N PHE A 263 -0.19 25.67 -1.74
CA PHE A 263 -0.55 26.78 -2.61
C PHE A 263 0.29 28.03 -2.32
N ALA A 264 0.52 28.36 -1.04
CA ALA A 264 1.34 29.48 -0.62
C ALA A 264 2.81 29.31 -1.07
N GLU A 265 3.39 28.12 -0.93
CA GLU A 265 4.76 27.85 -1.39
C GLU A 265 4.91 28.01 -2.90
N ARG A 266 3.90 27.59 -3.68
CA ARG A 266 3.92 27.67 -5.15
C ARG A 266 3.68 29.07 -5.70
N THR A 267 2.92 29.90 -4.98
CA THR A 267 2.41 31.19 -5.51
C THR A 267 2.88 32.41 -4.76
N GLY A 268 3.36 32.26 -3.52
CA GLY A 268 3.59 33.37 -2.59
C GLY A 268 2.31 34.00 -2.03
N ASN A 269 1.14 33.35 -2.19
CA ASN A 269 -0.13 33.92 -1.75
C ASN A 269 -0.18 34.12 -0.22
N ALA A 270 -0.33 35.38 0.20
CA ALA A 270 -0.29 35.77 1.61
C ALA A 270 -1.50 35.27 2.41
N ALA A 271 -2.70 35.20 1.82
CA ALA A 271 -3.89 34.70 2.50
C ALA A 271 -3.77 33.20 2.78
N ALA A 272 -3.30 32.42 1.79
CA ALA A 272 -3.03 30.99 1.96
C ALA A 272 -1.96 30.75 3.04
N ARG A 273 -0.87 31.53 3.03
CA ARG A 273 0.15 31.51 4.09
C ARG A 273 -0.45 31.76 5.47
N GLN A 274 -1.33 32.75 5.60
CA GLN A 274 -1.97 33.07 6.88
C GLN A 274 -2.91 31.96 7.35
N LEU A 275 -3.66 31.31 6.46
CA LEU A 275 -4.51 30.15 6.81
C LEU A 275 -3.69 29.00 7.39
N THR A 276 -2.53 28.70 6.78
CA THR A 276 -1.58 27.71 7.31
C THR A 276 -1.08 28.08 8.70
N ILE A 277 -0.66 29.33 8.89
CA ILE A 277 -0.16 29.82 10.18
C ILE A 277 -1.25 29.76 11.25
N ASN A 278 -2.47 30.22 10.96
CA ASN A 278 -3.59 30.20 11.91
C ASN A 278 -3.86 28.79 12.45
N ALA A 279 -3.78 27.77 11.61
CA ALA A 279 -3.94 26.39 12.03
C ALA A 279 -2.76 25.88 12.86
N ALA A 280 -1.53 26.23 12.50
CA ALA A 280 -0.34 25.89 13.27
C ALA A 280 -0.29 26.58 14.65
N GLU A 281 -0.85 27.78 14.79
CA GLU A 281 -0.91 28.52 16.06
C GLU A 281 -1.80 27.83 17.11
N LEU A 282 -2.67 26.91 16.72
CA LEU A 282 -3.44 26.08 17.66
C LEU A 282 -2.55 25.21 18.56
N ALA A 283 -1.27 25.05 18.21
CA ALA A 283 -0.27 24.35 19.03
C ALA A 283 0.15 25.13 20.28
N PHE A 284 -0.20 26.40 20.38
CA PHE A 284 0.20 27.29 21.47
C PHE A 284 -1.04 27.71 22.30
N ASP A 285 -0.80 28.09 23.55
CA ASP A 285 -1.82 28.68 24.42
C ASP A 285 -1.98 30.19 24.16
N GLU A 286 -2.91 30.84 24.87
CA GLU A 286 -3.17 32.27 24.72
C GLU A 286 -1.97 33.16 25.10
N GLN A 287 -1.00 32.62 25.83
CA GLN A 287 0.23 33.29 26.22
C GLN A 287 1.39 32.99 25.25
N GLY A 288 1.14 32.19 24.21
CA GLY A 288 2.14 31.77 23.21
C GLY A 288 3.06 30.64 23.70
N ASN A 289 2.78 30.01 24.83
CA ASN A 289 3.55 28.84 25.27
C ASN A 289 3.10 27.60 24.47
N PRO A 290 4.03 26.70 24.13
CA PRO A 290 3.67 25.49 23.43
C PRO A 290 2.87 24.55 24.34
N ARG A 291 1.82 23.95 23.78
CA ARG A 291 1.08 22.86 24.42
C ARG A 291 1.93 21.59 24.49
N ALA A 292 1.50 20.62 25.31
CA ALA A 292 2.16 19.32 25.41
C ALA A 292 2.22 18.58 24.05
N ALA A 293 1.14 18.69 23.28
CA ALA A 293 1.00 18.21 21.92
C ALA A 293 0.00 19.13 21.19
N MET A 294 -0.03 19.06 19.86
CA MET A 294 -1.09 19.70 19.09
C MET A 294 -2.46 19.12 19.48
N PRO A 295 -3.50 19.95 19.63
CA PRO A 295 -4.83 19.49 19.97
C PRO A 295 -5.42 18.62 18.86
N MET A 296 -6.53 17.95 19.16
CA MET A 296 -7.27 17.10 18.21
C MET A 296 -6.50 15.87 17.69
N HIS A 297 -5.31 15.58 18.23
CA HIS A 297 -4.55 14.36 17.91
C HIS A 297 -5.32 13.07 18.20
N ALA A 298 -6.29 13.14 19.10
CA ALA A 298 -7.18 12.05 19.49
C ALA A 298 -6.45 10.75 19.85
N GLU A 299 -5.19 10.81 20.27
CA GLU A 299 -4.35 9.64 20.58
C GLU A 299 -4.26 8.63 19.43
N MET A 300 -4.38 9.10 18.19
CA MET A 300 -4.27 8.27 16.99
C MET A 300 -2.94 8.53 16.28
N SER A 301 -2.32 7.47 15.75
CA SER A 301 -1.09 7.56 14.96
C SER A 301 -1.26 8.37 13.69
N ASP A 302 -2.50 8.56 13.22
CA ASP A 302 -2.92 9.51 12.18
C ASP A 302 -2.32 10.90 12.39
N SER A 303 -2.24 11.35 13.66
CA SER A 303 -1.78 12.68 14.03
C SER A 303 -0.36 13.01 13.53
N PHE A 304 0.50 12.01 13.33
CA PHE A 304 1.82 12.22 12.73
C PHE A 304 1.72 12.91 11.37
N PHE A 305 0.80 12.46 10.51
CA PHE A 305 0.52 13.11 9.23
C PHE A 305 -0.38 14.32 9.38
N MET A 306 -1.39 14.26 10.25
CA MET A 306 -2.39 15.32 10.31
C MET A 306 -1.83 16.66 10.82
N VAL A 307 -0.73 16.61 11.57
CA VAL A 307 -0.18 17.74 12.30
C VAL A 307 1.25 18.07 11.91
N THR A 308 2.17 17.09 11.95
CA THR A 308 3.61 17.38 11.91
C THR A 308 4.03 18.13 10.64
N PRO A 309 3.57 17.74 9.42
CA PRO A 309 3.89 18.48 8.21
C PRO A 309 3.35 19.91 8.24
N LEU A 310 2.19 20.15 8.86
CA LEU A 310 1.59 21.48 8.93
C LEU A 310 2.47 22.43 9.77
N LEU A 311 2.93 21.96 10.94
CA LEU A 311 3.84 22.73 11.79
C LEU A 311 5.15 23.04 11.05
N VAL A 312 5.73 22.05 10.37
CA VAL A 312 6.97 22.26 9.61
C VAL A 312 6.76 23.25 8.47
N LYS A 313 5.66 23.16 7.73
CA LYS A 313 5.31 24.13 6.69
C LYS A 313 5.15 25.54 7.25
N ALA A 314 4.50 25.70 8.40
CA ALA A 314 4.40 27.00 9.07
C ALA A 314 5.79 27.54 9.45
N GLY A 315 6.67 26.70 10.02
CA GLY A 315 8.06 27.04 10.32
C GLY A 315 8.84 27.49 9.09
N LYS A 316 8.72 26.77 7.97
CA LYS A 316 9.37 27.14 6.70
C LYS A 316 8.82 28.45 6.13
N LEU A 317 7.51 28.66 6.17
CA LEU A 317 6.87 29.86 5.64
C LEU A 317 7.13 31.11 6.49
N THR A 318 7.41 30.97 7.78
CA THR A 318 7.63 32.09 8.72
C THR A 318 9.10 32.32 9.08
N ALA A 319 9.93 31.29 8.92
CA ALA A 319 11.27 31.18 9.48
C ALA A 319 11.33 31.22 11.02
N GLU A 320 10.22 30.91 11.71
CA GLU A 320 10.19 30.86 13.18
C GLU A 320 10.49 29.45 13.71
N SER A 321 11.48 29.32 14.59
CA SER A 321 11.92 28.02 15.11
C SER A 321 10.87 27.31 15.98
N LYS A 322 9.99 28.07 16.63
CA LYS A 322 8.96 27.57 17.55
C LYS A 322 8.10 26.46 16.94
N TYR A 323 7.83 26.51 15.64
CA TYR A 323 7.02 25.51 14.96
C TYR A 323 7.79 24.19 14.75
N PHE A 324 9.10 24.24 14.48
CA PHE A 324 9.95 23.04 14.39
C PHE A 324 10.14 22.40 15.77
N ASP A 325 10.33 23.20 16.81
CA ASP A 325 10.35 22.74 18.20
C ASP A 325 9.04 22.05 18.58
N MET A 326 7.91 22.63 18.18
CA MET A 326 6.59 22.07 18.44
C MET A 326 6.32 20.80 17.64
N ALA A 327 6.78 20.70 16.39
CA ALA A 327 6.70 19.49 15.59
C ALA A 327 7.47 18.34 16.26
N ALA A 328 8.70 18.60 16.72
CA ALA A 328 9.49 17.62 17.44
C ALA A 328 8.83 17.20 18.76
N ARG A 329 8.28 18.15 19.52
CA ARG A 329 7.52 17.87 20.75
C ARG A 329 6.33 16.95 20.48
N HIS A 330 5.53 17.25 19.45
CA HIS A 330 4.36 16.46 19.10
C HIS A 330 4.73 15.02 18.69
N VAL A 331 5.76 14.86 17.85
CA VAL A 331 6.25 13.53 17.43
C VAL A 331 6.67 12.70 18.64
N ASN A 332 7.45 13.26 19.56
CA ASN A 332 7.89 12.54 20.76
C ASN A 332 6.71 12.14 21.65
N TYR A 333 5.77 13.08 21.90
CA TYR A 333 4.57 12.81 22.69
C TYR A 333 3.74 11.65 22.12
N MET A 334 3.48 11.66 20.80
CA MET A 334 2.70 10.60 20.16
C MET A 334 3.46 9.29 20.10
N ARG A 335 4.78 9.32 19.86
CA ARG A 335 5.61 8.11 19.81
C ARG A 335 5.65 7.38 21.15
N GLU A 336 5.82 8.09 22.26
CA GLU A 336 5.82 7.50 23.61
C GLU A 336 4.55 6.70 23.89
N MET A 337 3.42 7.14 23.34
CA MET A 337 2.12 6.51 23.49
C MET A 337 1.88 5.36 22.51
N LEU A 338 2.41 5.42 21.28
CA LEU A 338 1.92 4.62 20.16
C LEU A 338 2.92 3.61 19.59
N VAL A 339 4.21 3.73 19.86
CA VAL A 339 5.18 2.74 19.35
C VAL A 339 5.05 1.41 20.12
N GLN A 340 5.08 0.31 19.40
CA GLN A 340 5.12 -1.06 19.91
C GLN A 340 6.57 -1.54 20.08
N GLU A 341 6.76 -2.66 20.78
CA GLU A 341 8.09 -3.24 20.99
C GLU A 341 8.78 -3.67 19.68
N ASN A 342 7.99 -4.09 18.68
CA ASN A 342 8.47 -4.46 17.35
C ASN A 342 8.77 -3.24 16.44
N GLY A 343 8.59 -2.01 16.93
CA GLY A 343 8.83 -0.78 16.18
C GLY A 343 7.68 -0.32 15.27
N LEU A 344 6.61 -1.10 15.15
CA LEU A 344 5.37 -0.65 14.51
C LEU A 344 4.59 0.30 15.42
N TYR A 345 3.63 1.02 14.84
CA TYR A 345 2.72 1.87 15.59
C TYR A 345 1.39 1.18 15.80
N ARG A 346 0.92 1.13 17.05
CA ARG A 346 -0.49 0.86 17.33
C ARG A 346 -1.32 2.04 16.86
N HIS A 347 -2.53 1.81 16.36
CA HIS A 347 -3.39 2.91 15.91
C HIS A 347 -3.72 3.87 17.05
N SER A 348 -4.07 3.33 18.23
CA SER A 348 -4.36 4.10 19.45
C SER A 348 -4.17 3.22 20.69
N PRO A 349 -4.11 3.79 21.92
CA PRO A 349 -3.99 3.00 23.15
C PRO A 349 -5.19 2.09 23.45
N GLU A 350 -6.34 2.29 22.79
CA GLU A 350 -7.57 1.50 23.00
C GLU A 350 -7.40 0.02 22.59
N ALA A 351 -6.52 -0.26 21.62
CA ALA A 351 -6.20 -1.61 21.16
C ALA A 351 -4.79 -1.66 20.61
N ASP A 352 -3.99 -2.64 21.08
CA ASP A 352 -2.61 -2.83 20.62
C ASP A 352 -2.57 -3.52 19.25
N VAL A 353 -2.95 -2.79 18.20
CA VAL A 353 -3.08 -3.29 16.83
C VAL A 353 -2.29 -2.41 15.87
N ALA A 354 -1.35 -3.01 15.14
CA ALA A 354 -0.56 -2.37 14.08
C ALA A 354 -1.40 -2.20 12.81
N TRP A 355 -2.46 -1.39 12.90
CA TRP A 355 -3.33 -1.08 11.77
C TRP A 355 -2.54 -0.43 10.63
N SER A 356 -2.85 -0.83 9.40
CA SER A 356 -2.11 -0.47 8.19
C SER A 356 -1.95 1.03 8.04
N ARG A 357 -3.06 1.76 7.83
CA ARG A 357 -3.01 3.21 7.65
C ARG A 357 -2.52 3.94 8.90
N GLY A 358 -2.73 3.32 10.08
CA GLY A 358 -2.13 3.75 11.35
C GLY A 358 -0.59 3.74 11.33
N ASN A 359 0.05 2.97 10.45
CA ASN A 359 1.48 3.02 10.17
C ASN A 359 1.79 3.84 8.90
N GLY A 360 0.91 3.84 7.90
CA GLY A 360 1.02 4.71 6.73
C GLY A 360 1.12 6.20 7.09
N PHE A 361 0.32 6.67 8.06
CA PHE A 361 0.32 8.07 8.49
C PHE A 361 1.63 8.52 9.17
N PRO A 362 2.23 7.78 10.13
CA PRO A 362 3.58 8.06 10.61
C PRO A 362 4.63 8.11 9.51
N ALA A 363 4.63 7.13 8.58
CA ALA A 363 5.58 7.10 7.48
C ALA A 363 5.45 8.33 6.57
N LEU A 364 4.24 8.64 6.11
CA LEU A 364 3.95 9.80 5.26
C LEU A 364 4.26 11.11 5.98
N GLY A 365 3.72 11.28 7.20
CA GLY A 365 3.87 12.50 7.99
C GLY A 365 5.33 12.85 8.25
N MET A 366 6.13 11.86 8.65
CA MET A 366 7.56 12.07 8.89
C MET A 366 8.33 12.38 7.60
N ALA A 367 8.06 11.67 6.49
CA ALA A 367 8.71 11.95 5.21
C ALA A 367 8.41 13.37 4.69
N LEU A 368 7.15 13.81 4.79
CA LEU A 368 6.76 15.17 4.43
C LEU A 368 7.42 16.21 5.34
N SER A 369 7.45 15.95 6.65
CA SER A 369 8.04 16.86 7.65
C SER A 369 9.56 17.01 7.48
N LEU A 370 10.30 15.89 7.42
CA LEU A 370 11.77 15.91 7.29
C LEU A 370 12.25 16.57 5.99
N SER A 371 11.37 16.72 5.00
CA SER A 371 11.70 17.37 3.73
C SER A 371 11.95 18.87 3.85
N ASP A 372 11.29 19.50 4.82
CA ASP A 372 11.30 20.93 5.07
C ASP A 372 11.86 21.28 6.47
N PHE A 373 12.25 20.26 7.25
CA PHE A 373 12.84 20.45 8.58
C PHE A 373 14.32 20.86 8.48
N PRO A 374 14.78 21.90 9.20
CA PRO A 374 16.18 22.34 9.11
C PRO A 374 17.15 21.29 9.64
N GLU A 375 18.15 20.90 8.84
CA GLU A 375 19.17 19.91 9.22
C GLU A 375 20.04 20.39 10.40
N THR A 376 20.17 21.70 10.58
CA THR A 376 20.91 22.32 11.70
C THR A 376 20.12 22.33 13.01
N HIS A 377 18.82 22.01 12.98
CA HIS A 377 17.98 22.01 14.17
C HIS A 377 18.35 20.84 15.10
N PRO A 378 18.47 21.04 16.43
CA PRO A 378 18.91 19.99 17.35
C PRO A 378 18.07 18.70 17.31
N ALA A 379 16.77 18.81 17.01
CA ALA A 379 15.86 17.68 16.91
C ALA A 379 15.99 16.85 15.61
N TYR A 380 16.66 17.35 14.57
CA TYR A 380 16.66 16.72 13.23
C TYR A 380 17.16 15.27 13.28
N GLY A 381 18.31 15.03 13.92
CA GLY A 381 18.90 13.68 13.99
C GLY A 381 18.00 12.66 14.70
N ALA A 382 17.31 13.08 15.77
CA ALA A 382 16.38 12.22 16.49
C ALA A 382 15.14 11.89 15.65
N LEU A 383 14.57 12.89 14.96
CA LEU A 383 13.41 12.69 14.08
C LEU A 383 13.74 11.82 12.87
N MET A 384 14.93 11.99 12.28
CA MET A 384 15.41 11.14 11.20
C MET A 384 15.59 9.69 11.66
N SER A 385 16.15 9.48 12.86
CA SER A 385 16.27 8.14 13.44
C SER A 385 14.91 7.48 13.68
N ILE A 386 13.91 8.22 14.18
CA ILE A 386 12.53 7.71 14.35
C ILE A 386 11.96 7.26 13.00
N PHE A 387 12.12 8.08 11.96
CA PHE A 387 11.65 7.77 10.61
C PHE A 387 12.30 6.51 10.03
N ILE A 388 13.64 6.41 10.09
CA ILE A 388 14.37 5.26 9.55
C ILE A 388 13.99 3.98 10.30
N HIS A 389 13.99 3.99 11.64
CA HIS A 389 13.64 2.80 12.43
C HIS A 389 12.22 2.31 12.15
N HIS A 390 11.26 3.21 11.93
CA HIS A 390 9.90 2.82 11.57
C HIS A 390 9.85 2.13 10.21
N LEU A 391 10.51 2.70 9.20
CA LEU A 391 10.58 2.08 7.87
C LEU A 391 11.33 0.75 7.89
N GLU A 392 12.38 0.61 8.69
CA GLU A 392 13.07 -0.67 8.90
C GLU A 392 12.14 -1.72 9.55
N SER A 393 11.32 -1.31 10.52
CA SER A 393 10.36 -2.19 11.22
C SER A 393 9.25 -2.68 10.30
N LEU A 394 8.91 -1.93 9.24
CA LEU A 394 7.93 -2.32 8.24
C LEU A 394 8.45 -3.36 7.24
N LEU A 395 9.77 -3.43 6.99
CA LEU A 395 10.35 -4.27 5.94
C LEU A 395 9.99 -5.76 6.03
N PRO A 396 10.02 -6.41 7.22
CA PRO A 396 9.71 -7.84 7.34
C PRO A 396 8.26 -8.18 6.96
N TYR A 397 7.38 -7.19 6.91
CA TYR A 397 5.93 -7.36 6.70
C TYR A 397 5.46 -6.94 5.31
N GLN A 398 6.36 -6.56 4.40
CA GLN A 398 5.98 -6.40 2.99
C GLN A 398 5.70 -7.78 2.40
N ASP A 399 4.51 -7.97 1.84
CA ASP A 399 4.14 -9.23 1.24
C ASP A 399 4.88 -9.48 -0.09
N VAL A 400 4.67 -10.68 -0.64
CA VAL A 400 5.28 -11.11 -1.91
C VAL A 400 4.91 -10.18 -3.06
N ASP A 401 3.69 -9.63 -3.05
CA ASP A 401 3.16 -8.74 -4.09
C ASP A 401 3.64 -7.30 -3.94
N GLY A 402 4.18 -6.92 -2.78
CA GLY A 402 4.67 -5.58 -2.46
C GLY A 402 3.78 -4.74 -1.54
N MET A 403 2.74 -5.33 -0.97
CA MET A 403 1.73 -4.65 -0.15
C MET A 403 2.02 -4.80 1.34
N TRP A 404 1.46 -3.87 2.13
CA TRP A 404 1.19 -4.10 3.54
C TRP A 404 -0.29 -4.39 3.75
N HIS A 405 -0.58 -5.24 4.73
CA HIS A 405 -1.93 -5.71 5.01
C HIS A 405 -2.66 -4.81 6.02
N GLU A 406 -4.00 -4.93 6.10
CA GLU A 406 -4.89 -4.14 6.97
C GLU A 406 -4.43 -4.14 8.43
N VAL A 407 -3.94 -5.29 8.91
CA VAL A 407 -3.18 -5.39 10.14
C VAL A 407 -1.81 -5.95 9.77
N ILE A 408 -0.77 -5.12 9.89
CA ILE A 408 0.53 -5.35 9.27
C ILE A 408 1.18 -6.66 9.72
N ASP A 409 1.04 -6.99 10.99
CA ASP A 409 1.63 -8.16 11.63
C ASP A 409 0.64 -9.31 11.84
N TYR A 410 -0.53 -9.27 11.17
CA TYR A 410 -1.52 -10.34 11.21
C TYR A 410 -1.66 -11.08 9.86
N PRO A 411 -1.25 -12.36 9.79
CA PRO A 411 -1.32 -13.17 8.58
C PRO A 411 -2.74 -13.22 7.97
N GLY A 412 -2.82 -13.06 6.65
CA GLY A 412 -4.06 -13.17 5.88
C GLY A 412 -5.06 -12.03 6.01
N SER A 413 -4.77 -10.99 6.81
CA SER A 413 -5.55 -9.74 6.71
C SER A 413 -5.43 -9.18 5.28
N PHE A 414 -6.36 -8.36 4.79
CA PHE A 414 -6.33 -8.01 3.37
C PHE A 414 -5.22 -7.00 3.02
N ALA A 415 -4.60 -7.12 1.85
CA ALA A 415 -3.61 -6.16 1.34
C ALA A 415 -4.24 -4.77 1.14
N GLU A 416 -3.78 -3.73 1.85
CA GLU A 416 -4.41 -2.40 1.91
C GLU A 416 -3.66 -1.37 1.07
N ILE A 417 -4.33 -0.78 0.07
CA ILE A 417 -3.66 0.03 -0.95
C ILE A 417 -3.20 1.40 -0.45
N THR A 418 -3.94 2.04 0.45
CA THR A 418 -3.65 3.43 0.82
C THR A 418 -2.40 3.52 1.69
N SER A 419 -2.27 2.65 2.68
CA SER A 419 -1.10 2.52 3.55
C SER A 419 0.13 2.18 2.72
N THR A 420 0.00 1.21 1.81
CA THR A 420 1.09 0.82 0.90
C THR A 420 1.57 2.01 0.07
N ALA A 421 0.65 2.84 -0.46
CA ALA A 421 1.02 4.07 -1.18
C ALA A 421 1.65 5.14 -0.27
N MET A 422 1.19 5.30 0.97
CA MET A 422 1.79 6.22 1.96
C MET A 422 3.24 5.82 2.30
N ILE A 423 3.47 4.53 2.54
CA ILE A 423 4.80 3.96 2.79
C ILE A 423 5.67 4.10 1.54
N GLY A 424 5.10 3.89 0.34
CA GLY A 424 5.77 4.13 -0.93
C GLY A 424 6.26 5.57 -1.10
N ILE A 425 5.43 6.56 -0.76
CA ILE A 425 5.82 7.99 -0.75
C ILE A 425 7.02 8.20 0.19
N ALA A 426 6.96 7.65 1.40
CA ALA A 426 8.02 7.77 2.39
C ALA A 426 9.35 7.18 1.89
N ILE A 427 9.31 5.98 1.32
CA ILE A 427 10.48 5.29 0.77
C ILE A 427 11.05 6.06 -0.43
N LYS A 428 10.21 6.44 -1.41
CA LYS A 428 10.64 7.18 -2.60
C LYS A 428 11.37 8.46 -2.22
N ARG A 429 10.80 9.21 -1.28
CA ARG A 429 11.38 10.46 -0.81
C ARG A 429 12.68 10.25 -0.03
N GLY A 430 12.74 9.19 0.79
CA GLY A 430 13.97 8.78 1.47
C GLY A 430 15.08 8.38 0.51
N LEU A 431 14.76 7.67 -0.57
CA LEU A 431 15.70 7.33 -1.64
C LEU A 431 16.21 8.58 -2.35
N ASP A 432 15.30 9.45 -2.81
CA ASP A 432 15.68 10.65 -3.56
C ASP A 432 16.54 11.63 -2.74
N ARG A 433 16.39 11.63 -1.42
CA ARG A 433 17.14 12.48 -0.50
C ARG A 433 18.34 11.77 0.13
N ASN A 434 18.64 10.54 -0.30
CA ASN A 434 19.72 9.70 0.23
C ASN A 434 19.62 9.45 1.76
N TRP A 435 18.40 9.46 2.32
CA TRP A 435 18.14 9.07 3.70
C TRP A 435 18.13 7.55 3.88
N LEU A 436 17.79 6.82 2.81
CA LEU A 436 17.62 5.37 2.82
C LEU A 436 18.61 4.69 1.85
N PRO A 437 19.18 3.52 2.21
CA PRO A 437 20.08 2.80 1.33
C PRO A 437 19.33 2.19 0.13
N ALA A 438 19.73 2.60 -1.08
CA ALA A 438 19.09 2.16 -2.33
C ALA A 438 19.10 0.63 -2.52
N ALA A 439 20.17 -0.04 -2.10
CA ALA A 439 20.29 -1.50 -2.20
C ALA A 439 19.18 -2.24 -1.43
N THR A 440 18.67 -1.66 -0.34
CA THR A 440 17.59 -2.23 0.47
C THR A 440 16.23 -1.78 -0.01
N TYR A 441 16.07 -0.46 -0.26
CA TYR A 441 14.75 0.14 -0.43
C TYR A 441 14.28 0.28 -1.88
N GLN A 442 15.17 0.25 -2.88
CA GLN A 442 14.73 0.31 -4.28
C GLN A 442 13.90 -0.92 -4.68
N PRO A 443 14.31 -2.18 -4.37
CA PRO A 443 13.49 -3.35 -4.69
C PRO A 443 12.13 -3.33 -3.98
N VAL A 444 12.07 -2.81 -2.75
CA VAL A 444 10.83 -2.64 -1.97
C VAL A 444 9.90 -1.67 -2.68
N LEU A 445 10.42 -0.52 -3.12
CA LEU A 445 9.67 0.50 -3.86
C LEU A 445 9.17 -0.01 -5.21
N ASP A 446 9.99 -0.76 -5.95
CA ASP A 446 9.61 -1.31 -7.25
C ASP A 446 8.40 -2.25 -7.14
N LYS A 447 8.38 -3.08 -6.07
CA LYS A 447 7.22 -3.92 -5.74
C LYS A 447 6.00 -3.08 -5.37
N ILE A 448 6.15 -2.05 -4.53
CA ILE A 448 5.05 -1.14 -4.18
C ILE A 448 4.43 -0.51 -5.44
N TRP A 449 5.27 0.03 -6.34
CA TRP A 449 4.81 0.65 -7.57
C TRP A 449 3.99 -0.31 -8.42
N ARG A 450 4.51 -1.54 -8.62
CA ARG A 450 3.80 -2.59 -9.33
C ARG A 450 2.45 -2.89 -8.66
N ALA A 451 2.44 -3.10 -7.34
CA ALA A 451 1.26 -3.52 -6.58
C ALA A 451 0.15 -2.46 -6.56
N VAL A 452 0.50 -1.19 -6.37
CA VAL A 452 -0.43 -0.06 -6.38
C VAL A 452 -0.96 0.20 -7.78
N SER A 453 -0.11 0.07 -8.81
CA SER A 453 -0.52 0.23 -10.21
C SER A 453 -1.59 -0.79 -10.59
N ILE A 454 -1.41 -2.08 -10.29
CA ILE A 454 -2.39 -3.10 -10.69
C ILE A 454 -3.71 -2.99 -9.91
N ARG A 455 -3.67 -2.51 -8.66
CA ARG A 455 -4.83 -2.31 -7.80
C ARG A 455 -5.57 -1.00 -8.05
N THR A 456 -5.16 -0.23 -9.06
CA THR A 456 -5.82 1.00 -9.51
C THR A 456 -6.30 0.85 -10.95
N SER A 457 -7.61 0.86 -11.18
CA SER A 457 -8.18 0.74 -12.53
C SER A 457 -7.93 1.99 -13.38
N LEU A 458 -8.16 1.89 -14.69
CA LEU A 458 -8.11 3.04 -15.60
C LEU A 458 -9.21 4.08 -15.31
N GLY A 459 -10.33 3.65 -14.70
CA GLY A 459 -11.44 4.51 -14.31
C GLY A 459 -11.26 5.20 -12.95
N GLY A 460 -10.09 5.05 -12.33
CA GLY A 460 -9.77 5.57 -11.00
C GLY A 460 -10.42 4.79 -9.86
N GLU A 461 -10.71 3.51 -10.04
CA GLU A 461 -11.24 2.65 -8.97
C GLU A 461 -10.11 1.86 -8.31
N PHE A 462 -10.31 1.51 -7.04
CA PHE A 462 -9.29 0.86 -6.23
C PHE A 462 -9.74 -0.51 -5.77
N ILE A 463 -8.77 -1.39 -5.56
CA ILE A 463 -8.94 -2.67 -4.89
C ILE A 463 -8.33 -2.56 -3.50
N ASN A 464 -9.15 -2.86 -2.49
CA ASN A 464 -8.77 -2.90 -1.08
C ASN A 464 -8.31 -1.55 -0.51
N ALA A 465 -9.07 -0.49 -0.80
CA ALA A 465 -8.99 0.72 0.02
C ALA A 465 -9.85 0.51 1.27
N CYS A 466 -9.22 0.38 2.45
CA CYS A 466 -9.99 0.28 3.68
C CYS A 466 -10.87 1.54 3.82
N THR A 467 -12.11 1.40 4.28
CA THR A 467 -13.01 2.53 4.49
C THR A 467 -12.53 3.44 5.64
N SER A 468 -13.27 4.51 5.94
CA SER A 468 -12.98 5.37 7.10
C SER A 468 -12.95 4.55 8.38
N THR A 469 -11.86 4.66 9.14
CA THR A 469 -11.63 3.88 10.36
C THR A 469 -11.08 4.83 11.41
N GLY A 470 -11.84 5.04 12.49
CA GLY A 470 -11.33 5.68 13.71
C GLY A 470 -10.76 4.65 14.67
N LYS A 471 -10.62 4.99 15.94
CA LYS A 471 -10.22 4.03 16.97
C LYS A 471 -11.18 2.83 17.01
N MET A 472 -10.64 1.63 16.84
CA MET A 472 -11.36 0.39 17.10
C MET A 472 -10.88 -0.23 18.42
N LEU A 473 -11.77 -1.00 19.05
CA LEU A 473 -11.57 -1.52 20.41
C LEU A 473 -10.94 -2.93 20.44
N SER A 474 -10.73 -3.55 19.28
CA SER A 474 -10.17 -4.92 19.20
C SER A 474 -9.50 -5.18 17.85
N LEU A 475 -8.69 -6.23 17.80
CA LEU A 475 -8.11 -6.78 16.57
C LEU A 475 -9.19 -7.14 15.54
N ASP A 476 -10.23 -7.87 15.95
CA ASP A 476 -11.32 -8.26 15.05
C ASP A 476 -12.02 -7.05 14.42
N ALA A 477 -12.20 -5.97 15.18
CA ALA A 477 -12.80 -4.75 14.65
C ALA A 477 -11.94 -4.07 13.56
N TYR A 478 -10.62 -4.29 13.55
CA TYR A 478 -9.74 -3.92 12.44
C TYR A 478 -9.79 -4.93 11.30
N LEU A 479 -9.74 -6.24 11.58
CA LEU A 479 -9.80 -7.29 10.56
C LEU A 479 -11.12 -7.25 9.75
N ASP A 480 -12.23 -6.90 10.40
CA ASP A 480 -13.56 -6.80 9.79
C ASP A 480 -13.84 -5.42 9.16
N ARG A 481 -12.83 -4.55 9.01
CA ARG A 481 -13.02 -3.27 8.33
C ARG A 481 -13.32 -3.51 6.85
N PRO A 482 -14.40 -2.90 6.32
CA PRO A 482 -14.72 -3.05 4.91
C PRO A 482 -13.62 -2.48 4.02
N ALA A 483 -13.16 -3.31 3.09
CA ALA A 483 -12.28 -2.90 2.01
C ALA A 483 -13.10 -2.56 0.76
N ILE A 484 -12.94 -1.34 0.26
CA ILE A 484 -13.64 -0.84 -0.93
C ILE A 484 -13.08 -1.54 -2.18
N LEU A 485 -13.97 -1.92 -3.08
CA LEU A 485 -13.68 -2.22 -4.49
C LEU A 485 -14.48 -1.20 -5.30
N GLY A 486 -13.81 -0.19 -5.84
CA GLY A 486 -14.47 0.97 -6.46
C GLY A 486 -13.77 2.29 -6.16
N ARG A 487 -14.46 3.40 -6.44
CA ARG A 487 -13.93 4.75 -6.18
C ARG A 487 -13.88 5.05 -4.68
N ASP A 488 -12.82 5.73 -4.27
CA ASP A 488 -12.63 6.20 -2.89
C ASP A 488 -11.72 7.44 -2.89
N ASP A 489 -12.20 8.55 -2.35
CA ASP A 489 -11.47 9.83 -2.40
C ASP A 489 -10.15 9.81 -1.60
N ARG A 490 -10.05 8.98 -0.55
CA ARG A 490 -8.81 8.86 0.25
C ARG A 490 -7.74 8.17 -0.57
N ALA A 491 -8.08 7.03 -1.16
CA ALA A 491 -7.20 6.32 -2.07
C ALA A 491 -6.87 7.18 -3.29
N GLY A 492 -7.85 7.88 -3.86
CA GLY A 492 -7.69 8.85 -4.95
C GLY A 492 -6.57 9.84 -4.71
N GLY A 493 -6.64 10.56 -3.58
CA GLY A 493 -5.64 11.55 -3.22
C GLY A 493 -4.26 10.94 -2.94
N VAL A 494 -4.20 9.88 -2.13
CA VAL A 494 -2.92 9.30 -1.69
C VAL A 494 -2.19 8.59 -2.84
N VAL A 495 -2.90 7.81 -3.66
CA VAL A 495 -2.29 7.12 -4.81
C VAL A 495 -1.86 8.12 -5.87
N MET A 496 -2.62 9.21 -6.09
CA MET A 496 -2.18 10.28 -6.99
C MET A 496 -0.92 11.00 -6.48
N LEU A 497 -0.82 11.24 -5.16
CA LEU A 497 0.41 11.78 -4.58
C LEU A 497 1.58 10.83 -4.75
N PHE A 498 1.38 9.53 -4.54
CA PHE A 498 2.42 8.53 -4.76
C PHE A 498 2.88 8.48 -6.23
N ALA A 499 1.94 8.49 -7.17
CA ALA A 499 2.22 8.55 -8.60
C ALA A 499 3.01 9.82 -8.97
N ASN A 500 2.66 10.98 -8.40
CA ASN A 500 3.43 12.22 -8.56
C ASN A 500 4.86 12.12 -8.02
N GLU A 501 5.06 11.56 -6.82
CA GLU A 501 6.41 11.34 -6.26
C GLU A 501 7.25 10.40 -7.15
N MET A 502 6.62 9.34 -7.68
CA MET A 502 7.26 8.41 -8.60
C MET A 502 7.62 9.08 -9.95
N ALA A 503 6.79 10.01 -10.43
CA ALA A 503 7.05 10.81 -11.63
C ALA A 503 8.13 11.89 -11.43
N GLY A 504 8.45 12.24 -10.18
CA GLY A 504 9.31 13.39 -9.85
C GLY A 504 8.59 14.74 -9.88
N ASN A 505 7.25 14.74 -9.91
CA ASN A 505 6.41 15.94 -9.82
C ASN A 505 6.36 16.41 -8.37
N ARG A 506 7.24 17.33 -7.98
CA ARG A 506 7.35 17.83 -6.60
C ARG A 506 6.53 19.07 -6.32
#